data_AF-A0A165SRH2-F1
#
_entry.id   AF-A0A165SRH2-F1
#
_cell.length_a   1.000
_cell.length_b   1.000
_cell.length_c   1.000
_cell.angle_alpha   90.00
_cell.angle_beta   90.00
_cell.angle_gamma   90.00
#
_symmetry.space_group_name_H-M   'P 1'
#
loop_
_entity.id
_entity.type
_entity.pdbx_description
1 polymer ?
#
loop_
_entity_poly.entity_id
_entity_poly.type
_entity_poly.pdbx_seq_one_letter_code
_entity_poly.pdbx_strand_id
1 'polypeptide(L)' 'MVIIEINRSFENHKVILGLHRWSKVLREPTSEEKKMDSRVFHCTYQTMREVEKYGWKRIDLQDEWFVSKGRIAKWHRINE' A
#
# COMPACT_ATOMS: atom_id res chain seq x y z
N MET A 1 -5.14 -2.07 8.96
CA MET A 1 -3.85 -2.70 8.61
C MET A 1 -4.03 -3.37 7.26
N VAL A 2 -2.98 -3.46 6.45
CA VAL A 2 -3.04 -3.98 5.08
C VAL A 2 -1.85 -4.91 4.88
N ILE A 3 -2.05 -6.02 4.17
CA ILE A 3 -0.99 -6.90 3.69
C ILE A 3 -0.88 -6.66 2.18
N ILE A 4 0.34 -6.44 1.69
CA ILE A 4 0.61 -6.21 0.27
C ILE A 4 1.54 -7.31 -0.20
N GLU A 5 1.13 -8.02 -1.25
CA GLU A 5 1.99 -8.98 -1.95
C GLU A 5 2.81 -8.24 -3.00
N ILE A 6 4.12 -8.49 -3.02
CA ILE A 6 5.06 -7.87 -3.93
C ILE A 6 5.65 -8.95 -4.82
N ASN A 7 5.79 -8.65 -6.10
CA ASN A 7 6.43 -9.56 -7.05
C ASN A 7 7.85 -9.91 -6.56
N ARG A 8 8.20 -11.20 -6.58
CA ARG A 8 9.51 -11.71 -6.16
C ARG A 8 10.67 -11.17 -7.00
N SER A 9 10.41 -10.68 -8.21
CA SER A 9 11.42 -10.04 -9.07
C SER A 9 11.75 -8.61 -8.67
N PHE A 10 11.05 -8.01 -7.71
CA PHE A 10 11.32 -6.64 -7.26
C PHE A 10 12.48 -6.63 -6.27
N GLU A 11 13.68 -6.25 -6.69
CA GLU A 11 14.89 -6.41 -5.85
C GLU A 11 15.04 -5.37 -4.72
N ASN A 12 14.35 -4.23 -4.80
CA ASN A 12 14.57 -3.12 -3.87
C ASN A 12 13.63 -3.15 -2.65
N HIS A 13 13.46 -4.32 -2.03
CA HIS A 13 12.55 -4.49 -0.88
C HIS A 13 12.88 -3.55 0.30
N LYS A 14 14.15 -3.17 0.45
CA LYS A 14 14.64 -2.34 1.56
C LYS A 14 14.01 -0.95 1.59
N VAL A 15 13.64 -0.38 0.44
CA VAL A 15 13.00 0.96 0.43
C VAL A 15 11.56 0.95 0.94
N ILE A 16 10.95 -0.23 1.01
CA ILE A 16 9.55 -0.39 1.42
C ILE A 16 9.42 -0.50 2.94
N LEU A 17 10.39 -1.12 3.60
CA LEU A 17 10.33 -1.38 5.04
C LEU A 17 10.60 -0.12 5.88
N GLY A 18 10.07 -0.12 7.10
CA GLY A 18 10.35 0.92 8.10
C GLY A 18 9.27 2.00 8.20
N LEU A 19 9.67 3.17 8.70
CA LEU A 19 8.79 4.29 9.00
C LEU A 19 8.65 5.24 7.82
N HIS A 20 7.42 5.48 7.39
CA HIS A 20 7.06 6.38 6.31
C HIS A 20 6.23 7.53 6.87
N ARG A 21 6.85 8.71 7.03
CA ARG A 21 6.13 9.92 7.44
C ARG A 21 5.30 10.44 6.28
N TRP A 22 4.01 10.64 6.50
CA TRP A 22 3.09 11.05 5.43
C TRP A 22 3.43 12.44 4.89
N SER A 23 3.96 13.33 5.74
CA SER A 23 4.51 14.63 5.34
C SER A 23 5.65 14.57 4.31
N LYS A 24 6.33 13.42 4.17
CA LYS A 24 7.44 13.24 3.20
C LYS A 24 7.02 12.48 1.95
N VAL A 25 6.00 11.63 2.06
CA VAL A 25 5.60 10.69 1.01
C VAL A 25 4.40 11.20 0.22
N LEU A 26 3.44 11.84 0.88
CA LEU A 26 2.28 12.42 0.23
C LEU A 26 2.65 13.76 -0.42
N ARG A 27 2.10 14.02 -1.60
CA ARG A 27 2.38 15.24 -2.38
C ARG A 27 1.75 16.50 -1.77
N GLU A 28 0.50 16.39 -1.32
CA GLU A 28 -0.29 17.49 -0.75
C GLU A 28 -1.02 17.03 0.53
N PRO A 29 -0.30 16.64 1.59
CA PRO A 29 -0.92 16.17 2.82
C PRO A 29 -1.60 17.32 3.55
N THR A 30 -2.78 17.05 4.10
CA THR A 30 -3.47 17.93 5.06
C THR A 30 -2.65 18.11 6.34
N SER A 31 -3.01 19.13 7.15
CA SER A 31 -2.33 19.40 8.42
C SER A 31 -2.34 18.22 9.38
N GLU A 32 -3.40 17.41 9.37
CA GLU A 32 -3.47 16.20 10.19
C GLU A 32 -2.64 15.07 9.61
N GLU A 33 -2.72 14.82 8.29
CA GLU A 33 -1.91 13.81 7.61
C GLU A 33 -0.41 14.07 7.79
N LYS A 34 0.04 15.32 7.82
CA LYS A 34 1.46 15.64 8.05
C LYS A 34 2.01 15.10 9.36
N LYS A 35 1.16 14.92 10.37
CA LYS A 35 1.51 14.38 11.70
C LYS A 35 1.47 12.85 11.73
N MET A 36 0.92 12.22 10.69
CA MET A 36 0.76 10.78 10.62
C MET A 36 1.98 10.08 10.03
N ASP A 37 2.11 8.80 10.37
CA ASP A 37 3.09 7.89 9.80
C ASP A 37 2.46 6.53 9.52
N SER A 38 3.11 5.79 8.61
CA SER A 38 2.85 4.37 8.41
C SER A 38 4.14 3.59 8.64
N ARG A 39 4.00 2.40 9.20
CA ARG A 39 5.13 1.51 9.47
C ARG A 39 4.92 0.20 8.72
N VAL A 40 5.91 -0.17 7.93
CA VAL A 40 5.86 -1.36 7.08
C VAL A 40 6.86 -2.38 7.60
N PHE A 41 6.38 -3.59 7.82
CA PHE A 41 7.13 -4.72 8.36
C PHE A 41 6.97 -5.94 7.46
N HIS A 42 7.84 -6.92 7.64
CA HIS A 42 7.65 -8.22 7.02
C HIS A 42 6.36 -8.88 7.53
N CYS A 43 5.60 -9.44 6.60
CA CYS A 43 4.50 -10.32 6.93
C CYS A 43 5.06 -11.67 7.42
N THR A 44 4.52 -12.20 8.51
CA THR A 44 4.93 -13.51 9.04
C THR A 44 4.12 -14.67 8.45
N TYR A 45 2.95 -14.38 7.86
CA TYR A 45 2.16 -15.38 7.15
C TYR A 45 2.89 -15.84 5.89
N GLN A 46 2.96 -17.15 5.71
CA GLN A 46 3.74 -17.76 4.64
C GLN A 46 2.92 -18.01 3.38
N THR A 47 1.59 -18.10 3.54
CA THR A 47 0.68 -18.42 2.43
C THR A 47 -0.58 -17.57 2.49
N MET A 48 -1.16 -17.34 1.32
CA MET A 48 -2.44 -16.65 1.19
C MET A 48 -3.58 -17.36 1.95
N ARG A 49 -3.59 -18.70 1.94
CA ARG A 49 -4.57 -19.51 2.70
C ARG A 49 -4.49 -19.22 4.20
N GLU A 50 -3.29 -19.00 4.72
CA GLU A 50 -3.08 -18.63 6.12
C GLU A 50 -3.70 -17.26 6.42
N VAL A 51 -3.40 -16.27 5.57
CA VAL A 51 -3.97 -14.92 5.65
C VAL A 51 -5.50 -14.96 5.69
N GLU A 52 -6.14 -15.67 4.76
CA GLU A 52 -7.60 -15.82 4.70
C GLU A 52 -8.17 -16.52 5.94
N LYS A 53 -7.51 -17.59 6.42
CA LYS A 53 -7.91 -18.32 7.64
C LYS A 53 -7.94 -17.43 8.87
N TYR A 54 -7.03 -16.46 8.96
CA TYR A 54 -7.00 -15.46 10.04
C TYR A 54 -7.98 -14.29 9.83
N GLY A 55 -8.89 -14.39 8.86
CA GLY A 55 -10.02 -13.48 8.67
C GLY A 55 -9.71 -12.26 7.79
N TRP A 56 -8.60 -12.28 7.06
CA TRP A 56 -8.27 -11.19 6.15
C TRP A 56 -9.05 -11.29 4.83
N LYS A 57 -9.59 -10.16 4.38
CA LYS A 57 -10.23 -10.06 3.07
C LYS A 57 -9.18 -9.82 1.99
N ARG A 58 -9.14 -10.70 0.99
CA ARG A 58 -8.32 -10.51 -0.21
C ARG A 58 -9.04 -9.61 -1.21
N ILE A 59 -8.29 -8.70 -1.81
CA ILE A 59 -8.74 -7.83 -2.91
C ILE A 59 -7.62 -7.84 -3.96
N ASP A 60 -7.93 -8.33 -5.15
CA ASP A 60 -6.99 -8.31 -6.26
C ASP A 60 -6.95 -6.91 -6.88
N LEU A 61 -5.75 -6.32 -6.94
CA LEU A 61 -5.52 -5.04 -7.61
C LEU A 61 -5.80 -5.21 -9.10
N GLN A 62 -6.63 -4.31 -9.65
CA GLN A 62 -6.94 -4.27 -11.08
C GLN A 62 -6.11 -3.17 -11.74
N ASP A 63 -5.51 -3.44 -12.88
CA ASP A 63 -4.67 -2.48 -13.60
C ASP A 63 -5.45 -1.20 -13.94
N GLU A 64 -6.75 -1.34 -14.22
CA GLU A 64 -7.66 -0.25 -14.53
C GLU A 64 -7.79 0.77 -13.39
N TRP A 65 -7.52 0.37 -12.14
CA TRP A 65 -7.53 1.30 -11.00
C TRP A 65 -6.40 2.33 -11.05
N PHE A 66 -5.35 2.05 -11.81
CA PHE A 66 -4.19 2.93 -11.95
C PHE A 66 -4.20 3.72 -13.26
N VAL A 67 -5.12 3.43 -14.18
CA VAL A 67 -5.23 4.09 -15.49
C VAL A 67 -6.27 5.21 -15.42
N SER A 68 -5.83 6.47 -15.50
CA SER A 68 -6.78 7.57 -15.80
C SER A 68 -7.00 7.69 -17.31
N LYS A 69 -8.16 8.23 -17.70
CA LYS A 69 -8.53 8.52 -19.11
C LYS A 69 -7.51 9.37 -19.89
N GLY A 70 -6.48 9.93 -19.24
CA GLY A 70 -5.41 10.70 -19.87
C GLY A 70 -4.00 10.07 -19.82
N ARG A 71 -3.84 8.79 -19.43
CA ARG A 71 -2.51 8.17 -19.14
C ARG A 71 -1.69 8.88 -18.04
N ILE A 72 -2.34 9.74 -17.25
CA ILE A 72 -1.77 10.36 -16.06
C ILE A 72 -2.19 9.48 -14.88
N ALA A 73 -1.31 9.12 -13.95
CA ALA A 73 -1.74 8.42 -12.75
C ALA A 73 -2.76 9.31 -12.00
N LYS A 74 -4.04 8.87 -11.91
CA LYS A 74 -5.03 9.56 -11.07
C LYS A 74 -5.03 8.91 -9.71
N TRP A 75 -4.76 9.71 -8.68
CA TRP A 75 -4.96 9.31 -7.30
C TRP A 75 -6.45 9.36 -6.98
N HIS A 76 -7.03 8.21 -6.69
CA HIS A 76 -8.39 8.12 -6.19
C HIS A 76 -8.35 8.22 -4.66
N ARG A 77 -9.14 9.13 -4.09
CA ARG A 77 -9.41 9.11 -2.65
C ARG A 77 -10.22 7.85 -2.35
N ILE A 78 -9.64 6.97 -1.56
CA ILE A 78 -10.36 5.83 -1.00
C ILE A 78 -10.97 6.34 0.31
N ASN A 79 -12.29 6.25 0.45
CA ASN A 79 -13.15 6.72 1.57
C ASN A 79 -13.86 8.09 1.39
N GLU A 80 -14.51 8.31 0.25
CA GLU A 80 -15.73 9.16 0.23
C GLU A 80 -16.96 8.29 0.54
#